data_AF-A0A098Y0Q0-F1
#
_entry.id   AF-A0A098Y0Q0-F1
#
_cell.length_a   1.000
_cell.length_b   1.000
_cell.length_c   1.000
_cell.angle_alpha   90.00
_cell.angle_beta   90.00
_cell.angle_gamma   90.00
#
_symmetry.space_group_name_H-M   'P 1'
#
loop_
_entity.id
_entity.type
_entity.pdbx_description
1 polymer ?
#
loop_
_entity_poly.entity_id
_entity_poly.type
_entity_poly.pdbx_seq_one_letter_code
_entity_poly.pdbx_strand_id
1 'polypeptide(L)'
;MTSTATSYAAADRPLTALLDTVPPAGWSRPSPCEGWTAADVVGHVIGTQREFLTTHGVDLGEAPDVAADPAAAWRGHAERVTGAVSDEAVASREFDGFFGRTTVGATFEQFYVWDMVVHRWDVARAVGADADLSDEELDRVEAGADGFGAALHMEGICRPALDVPADADREARLLARLGRVA
;
A
#
# COMPACT_ATOMS: atom_id res chain seq x y z
N MET A 1 -11.96 3.86 17.81
CA MET A 1 -11.18 3.78 16.56
C MET A 1 -9.76 4.17 16.92
N THR A 2 -8.78 3.31 16.64
CA THR A 2 -7.36 3.56 16.92
C THR A 2 -6.79 4.60 15.94
N SER A 3 -5.59 5.12 16.20
CA SER A 3 -4.88 5.96 15.22
C SER A 3 -4.60 5.19 13.93
N THR A 4 -4.15 3.93 14.04
CA THR A 4 -3.89 3.03 12.90
C THR A 4 -5.12 2.86 12.03
N ALA A 5 -6.30 2.63 12.62
CA ALA A 5 -7.55 2.50 11.87
C ALA A 5 -7.93 3.80 11.13
N THR A 6 -7.64 4.95 11.73
CA THR A 6 -7.88 6.26 11.10
C THR A 6 -6.95 6.47 9.90
N SER A 7 -5.66 6.16 10.07
CA SER A 7 -4.63 6.25 9.04
C SER A 7 -4.93 5.30 7.87
N TYR A 8 -5.32 4.05 8.18
CA TYR A 8 -5.73 3.07 7.17
C TYR A 8 -6.96 3.53 6.38
N ALA A 9 -8.01 4.00 7.06
CA ALA A 9 -9.23 4.47 6.40
C ALA A 9 -8.99 5.69 5.49
N ALA A 10 -8.00 6.52 5.81
CA ALA A 10 -7.62 7.66 4.97
C ALA A 10 -6.98 7.22 3.65
N ALA A 11 -6.15 6.17 3.67
CA ALA A 11 -5.54 5.59 2.46
C ALA A 11 -6.48 4.65 1.69
N ASP A 12 -7.31 3.87 2.40
CA ASP A 12 -8.26 2.92 1.81
C ASP A 12 -9.32 3.62 0.96
N ARG A 13 -9.92 4.70 1.47
CA ARG A 13 -11.02 5.39 0.78
C ARG A 13 -10.70 5.80 -0.67
N PRO A 14 -9.61 6.55 -0.95
CA PRO A 14 -9.27 6.92 -2.32
C PRO A 14 -8.82 5.72 -3.16
N LEU A 15 -8.19 4.70 -2.56
CA LEU A 15 -7.83 3.47 -3.28
C LEU A 15 -9.09 2.74 -3.72
N THR A 16 -10.03 2.45 -2.81
CA THR A 16 -11.32 1.83 -3.11
C THR A 16 -12.07 2.60 -4.20
N ALA A 17 -12.12 3.94 -4.09
CA ALA A 17 -12.77 4.77 -5.11
C ALA A 17 -12.13 4.61 -6.50
N LEU A 18 -10.80 4.53 -6.58
CA LEU A 18 -10.12 4.26 -7.85
C LEU A 18 -10.43 2.85 -8.36
N LEU A 19 -10.32 1.82 -7.51
CA LEU A 19 -10.52 0.43 -7.92
C LEU A 19 -11.94 0.18 -8.46
N ASP A 20 -12.95 0.82 -7.87
CA ASP A 20 -14.35 0.73 -8.32
C ASP A 20 -14.59 1.36 -9.72
N THR A 21 -13.64 2.14 -10.24
CA THR A 21 -13.70 2.72 -11.59
C THR A 21 -12.97 1.89 -12.65
N VAL A 22 -12.21 0.87 -12.25
CA VAL A 22 -11.39 0.08 -13.18
C VAL A 22 -12.28 -0.84 -14.02
N PRO A 23 -12.31 -0.69 -15.36
CA PRO A 23 -13.07 -1.60 -16.21
C PRO A 23 -12.43 -3.01 -16.23
N PRO A 24 -13.18 -4.08 -16.56
CA PRO A 24 -12.65 -5.44 -16.55
C PRO A 24 -11.34 -5.64 -17.33
N ALA A 25 -11.22 -5.03 -18.50
CA ALA A 25 -10.00 -5.10 -19.32
C ALA A 25 -8.82 -4.30 -18.75
N GLY A 26 -9.06 -3.41 -17.79
CA GLY A 26 -8.03 -2.63 -17.10
C GLY A 26 -7.17 -3.48 -16.18
N TRP A 27 -7.73 -4.54 -15.59
CA TRP A 27 -7.05 -5.39 -14.61
C TRP A 27 -5.85 -6.14 -15.17
N SER A 28 -5.86 -6.47 -16.46
CA SER A 28 -4.73 -7.12 -17.15
C SER A 28 -3.71 -6.15 -17.74
N ARG A 29 -3.89 -4.83 -17.59
CA ARG A 29 -2.94 -3.85 -18.11
C ARG A 29 -1.67 -3.87 -17.26
N PRO A 30 -0.47 -3.75 -17.87
CA PRO A 30 0.78 -3.69 -17.13
C PRO A 30 0.82 -2.46 -16.23
N SER A 31 1.32 -2.62 -15.02
CA SER A 31 1.59 -1.53 -14.08
C SER A 31 3.05 -1.07 -14.17
N PRO A 32 3.42 0.04 -13.51
CA PRO A 32 4.82 0.46 -13.36
C PRO A 32 5.69 -0.55 -12.57
N CYS A 33 5.07 -1.42 -11.77
CA CYS A 33 5.74 -2.54 -11.13
C CYS A 33 6.08 -3.60 -12.21
N GLU A 34 7.37 -3.87 -12.39
CA GLU A 34 7.84 -4.71 -13.49
C GLU A 34 7.29 -6.13 -13.41
N GLY A 35 6.72 -6.59 -14.53
CA GLY A 35 6.11 -7.91 -14.64
C GLY A 35 4.73 -8.03 -14.00
N TRP A 36 4.19 -6.95 -13.41
CA TRP A 36 2.89 -6.97 -12.74
C TRP A 36 1.81 -6.27 -13.57
N THR A 37 0.60 -6.81 -13.50
CA THR A 37 -0.62 -6.18 -13.96
C THR A 37 -1.26 -5.33 -12.85
N ALA A 38 -2.28 -4.55 -13.17
CA ALA A 38 -3.07 -3.83 -12.16
C ALA A 38 -3.68 -4.79 -11.11
N ALA A 39 -4.13 -5.98 -11.52
CA ALA A 39 -4.63 -7.00 -10.59
C ALA A 39 -3.54 -7.54 -9.66
N ASP A 40 -2.32 -7.74 -10.17
CA ASP A 40 -1.18 -8.21 -9.36
C ASP A 40 -0.81 -7.19 -8.27
N VAL A 41 -0.89 -5.88 -8.58
CA VAL A 41 -0.68 -4.82 -7.58
C VAL A 41 -1.71 -4.92 -6.46
N VAL A 42 -3.00 -5.08 -6.76
CA VAL A 42 -4.05 -5.27 -5.74
C VAL A 42 -3.81 -6.56 -4.95
N GLY A 43 -3.44 -7.64 -5.63
CA GLY A 43 -3.09 -8.91 -5.00
C GLY A 43 -1.91 -8.79 -4.04
N HIS A 44 -0.90 -8.00 -4.38
CA HIS A 44 0.23 -7.71 -3.51
C HIS A 44 -0.21 -6.98 -2.23
N VAL A 45 -0.94 -5.87 -2.36
CA VAL A 45 -1.39 -5.06 -1.20
C VAL A 45 -2.26 -5.91 -0.25
N ILE A 46 -3.15 -6.74 -0.80
CA ILE A 46 -3.94 -7.69 0.00
C ILE A 46 -3.02 -8.72 0.66
N GLY A 47 -2.15 -9.36 -0.13
CA GLY A 47 -1.31 -10.47 0.31
C GLY A 47 -0.39 -10.08 1.48
N THR A 48 0.33 -8.97 1.35
CA THR A 48 1.31 -8.53 2.36
C THR A 48 0.64 -8.12 3.67
N GLN A 49 -0.50 -7.42 3.61
CA GLN A 49 -1.28 -7.06 4.80
C GLN A 49 -1.83 -8.32 5.49
N ARG A 50 -2.34 -9.29 4.72
CA ARG A 50 -2.86 -10.55 5.27
C ARG A 50 -1.76 -11.36 5.92
N GLU A 51 -0.63 -11.54 5.26
CA GLU A 51 0.52 -12.29 5.78
C GLU A 51 0.97 -11.72 7.12
N PHE A 52 1.14 -10.40 7.21
CA PHE A 52 1.53 -9.72 8.43
C PHE A 52 0.51 -9.93 9.56
N LEU A 53 -0.75 -9.55 9.33
CA LEU A 53 -1.78 -9.61 10.36
C LEU A 53 -2.02 -11.04 10.84
N THR A 54 -2.03 -12.03 9.94
CA THR A 54 -2.23 -13.45 10.30
C THR A 54 -1.03 -14.03 11.04
N THR A 55 0.21 -13.65 10.68
CA THR A 55 1.42 -14.00 11.45
C THR A 55 1.36 -13.48 12.89
N HIS A 56 0.66 -12.36 13.12
CA HIS A 56 0.41 -11.78 14.44
C HIS A 56 -0.94 -12.19 15.07
N GLY A 57 -1.51 -13.30 14.60
CA GLY A 57 -2.67 -13.96 15.22
C GLY A 57 -3.99 -13.22 15.01
N VAL A 58 -4.13 -12.48 13.92
CA VAL A 58 -5.41 -11.92 13.48
C VAL A 58 -6.08 -12.89 12.51
N ASP A 59 -7.35 -13.24 12.77
CA ASP A 59 -8.16 -14.02 11.84
C ASP A 59 -8.85 -13.08 10.85
N LEU A 60 -8.42 -13.12 9.58
CA LEU A 60 -9.02 -12.38 8.47
C LEU A 60 -9.92 -13.26 7.58
N GLY A 61 -10.30 -14.45 8.07
CA GLY A 61 -11.08 -15.43 7.33
C GLY A 61 -10.37 -15.96 6.09
N GLU A 62 -11.15 -16.48 5.14
CA GLU A 62 -10.63 -16.95 3.84
C GLU A 62 -10.02 -15.80 3.04
N ALA A 63 -8.96 -16.09 2.27
CA ALA A 63 -8.35 -15.12 1.37
C ALA A 63 -9.33 -14.79 0.22
N PRO A 64 -9.52 -13.51 -0.13
CA PRO A 64 -10.40 -13.16 -1.22
C PRO A 64 -9.81 -13.60 -2.57
N ASP A 65 -10.68 -13.96 -3.51
CA ASP A 65 -10.27 -14.30 -4.88
C ASP A 65 -10.08 -13.03 -5.71
N VAL A 66 -8.82 -12.57 -5.77
CA VAL A 66 -8.44 -11.39 -6.54
C VAL A 66 -8.61 -11.63 -8.05
N ALA A 67 -8.43 -12.87 -8.54
CA ALA A 67 -8.53 -13.16 -9.96
C ALA A 67 -9.98 -13.07 -10.47
N ALA A 68 -10.95 -13.37 -9.61
CA ALA A 68 -12.36 -13.25 -9.93
C ALA A 68 -12.83 -11.77 -10.01
N ASP A 69 -12.49 -10.96 -9.01
CA ASP A 69 -12.87 -9.54 -8.94
C ASP A 69 -11.92 -8.78 -8.01
N PRO A 70 -10.88 -8.09 -8.53
CA PRO A 70 -9.91 -7.38 -7.70
C PRO A 70 -10.52 -6.28 -6.83
N ALA A 71 -11.54 -5.56 -7.33
CA ALA A 71 -12.18 -4.49 -6.58
C ALA A 71 -13.03 -5.04 -5.43
N ALA A 72 -13.83 -6.08 -5.68
CA ALA A 72 -14.59 -6.74 -4.62
C ALA A 72 -13.68 -7.45 -3.60
N ALA A 73 -12.58 -8.05 -4.06
CA ALA A 73 -11.56 -8.64 -3.20
C ALA A 73 -10.94 -7.60 -2.26
N TRP A 74 -10.57 -6.43 -2.79
CA TRP A 74 -10.06 -5.32 -1.98
C TRP A 74 -11.10 -4.84 -0.96
N ARG A 75 -12.33 -4.53 -1.38
CA ARG A 75 -13.39 -4.04 -0.47
C ARG A 75 -13.61 -5.00 0.71
N GLY A 76 -13.77 -6.29 0.42
CA GLY A 76 -13.96 -7.29 1.47
C GLY A 76 -12.73 -7.46 2.37
N HIS A 77 -11.52 -7.31 1.84
CA HIS A 77 -10.30 -7.35 2.64
C HIS A 77 -10.16 -6.10 3.53
N ALA A 78 -10.38 -4.91 2.97
CA ALA A 78 -10.27 -3.64 3.67
C ALA A 78 -11.25 -3.51 4.83
N GLU A 79 -12.48 -4.02 4.68
CA GLU A 79 -13.45 -4.10 5.77
C GLU A 79 -12.92 -4.95 6.94
N ARG A 80 -12.30 -6.10 6.65
CA ARG A 80 -11.74 -7.00 7.68
C ARG A 80 -10.51 -6.40 8.35
N VAL A 81 -9.61 -5.78 7.58
CA VAL A 81 -8.45 -5.06 8.12
C VAL A 81 -8.89 -3.91 9.01
N THR A 82 -9.84 -3.09 8.56
CA THR A 82 -10.41 -2.00 9.36
C THR A 82 -10.95 -2.50 10.69
N GLY A 83 -11.68 -3.62 10.69
CA GLY A 83 -12.15 -4.29 11.90
C GLY A 83 -11.01 -4.70 12.83
N ALA A 84 -9.97 -5.34 12.29
CA ALA A 84 -8.81 -5.79 13.05
C ALA A 84 -8.00 -4.64 13.66
N VAL A 85 -7.64 -3.64 12.87
CA VAL A 85 -6.80 -2.52 13.36
C VAL A 85 -7.58 -1.55 14.24
N SER A 86 -8.91 -1.62 14.25
CA SER A 86 -9.77 -0.87 15.19
C SER A 86 -9.78 -1.46 16.59
N ASP A 87 -9.38 -2.72 16.77
CA ASP A 87 -9.24 -3.36 18.08
C ASP A 87 -7.90 -2.96 18.71
N GLU A 88 -7.96 -2.25 19.83
CA GLU A 88 -6.78 -1.84 20.60
C GLU A 88 -5.96 -3.05 21.07
N ALA A 89 -6.61 -4.18 21.38
CA ALA A 89 -5.93 -5.41 21.80
C ALA A 89 -5.19 -6.10 20.63
N VAL A 90 -5.48 -5.72 19.38
CA VAL A 90 -4.68 -6.10 18.20
C VAL A 90 -3.59 -5.06 17.98
N ALA A 91 -3.96 -3.78 17.91
CA ALA A 91 -3.03 -2.69 17.59
C ALA A 91 -1.86 -2.57 18.59
N SER A 92 -2.11 -2.84 19.86
CA SER A 92 -1.10 -2.76 20.94
C SER A 92 -0.25 -4.02 21.12
N ARG A 93 -0.48 -5.11 20.36
CA ARG A 93 0.31 -6.35 20.48
C ARG A 93 1.77 -6.08 20.15
N GLU A 94 2.64 -6.30 21.13
CA GLU A 94 4.07 -6.11 20.97
C GLU A 94 4.75 -7.32 20.33
N PHE A 95 5.77 -7.06 19.52
CA PHE A 95 6.69 -8.07 19.00
C PHE A 95 8.04 -7.44 18.64
N ASP A 96 9.06 -8.27 18.41
CA ASP A 96 10.36 -7.82 17.92
C ASP A 96 10.32 -7.74 16.38
N GLY A 97 10.24 -6.52 15.86
CA GLY A 97 10.20 -6.24 14.43
C GLY A 97 11.57 -5.95 13.83
N PHE A 98 11.61 -5.71 12.52
CA PHE A 98 12.84 -5.49 11.77
C PHE A 98 13.67 -4.29 12.26
N PHE A 99 12.99 -3.21 12.69
CA PHE A 99 13.61 -2.00 13.24
C PHE A 99 13.65 -1.96 14.78
N GLY A 100 13.40 -3.09 15.44
CA GLY A 100 13.36 -3.21 16.90
C GLY A 100 11.99 -3.53 17.46
N ARG A 101 11.86 -3.46 18.80
CA ARG A 101 10.60 -3.70 19.51
C ARG A 101 9.54 -2.69 19.06
N THR A 102 8.37 -3.19 18.68
CA THR A 102 7.27 -2.40 18.11
C THR A 102 5.93 -3.06 18.43
N THR A 103 4.83 -2.46 17.96
CA THR A 103 3.48 -3.05 18.00
C THR A 103 2.96 -3.38 16.60
N VAL A 104 1.93 -4.23 16.54
CA VAL A 104 1.22 -4.55 15.29
C VAL A 104 0.68 -3.27 14.64
N GLY A 105 0.02 -2.40 15.39
CA GLY A 105 -0.56 -1.16 14.85
C GLY A 105 0.49 -0.18 14.33
N ALA A 106 1.59 0.01 15.08
CA ALA A 106 2.67 0.90 14.67
C ALA A 106 3.39 0.39 13.42
N THR A 107 3.67 -0.91 13.35
CA THR A 107 4.25 -1.53 12.14
C THR A 107 3.28 -1.48 10.98
N PHE A 108 1.99 -1.73 11.22
CA PHE A 108 0.99 -1.68 10.16
C PHE A 108 0.95 -0.30 9.49
N GLU A 109 0.97 0.76 10.30
CA GLU A 109 1.02 2.14 9.84
C GLU A 109 2.33 2.47 9.10
N GLN A 110 3.47 2.08 9.67
CA GLN A 110 4.79 2.39 9.12
C GLN A 110 5.07 1.70 7.78
N PHE A 111 4.48 0.52 7.53
CA PHE A 111 4.82 -0.30 6.36
C PHE A 111 3.71 -0.36 5.32
N TYR A 112 2.43 -0.41 5.71
CA TYR A 112 1.35 -0.78 4.79
C TYR A 112 0.46 0.40 4.38
N VAL A 113 0.41 1.47 5.17
CA VAL A 113 -0.45 2.62 4.84
C VAL A 113 0.10 3.43 3.68
N TRP A 114 1.40 3.78 3.70
CA TRP A 114 2.01 4.50 2.57
C TRP A 114 2.20 3.60 1.34
N ASP A 115 2.37 2.29 1.55
CA ASP A 115 2.38 1.29 0.48
C ASP A 115 1.07 1.32 -0.33
N MET A 116 -0.09 1.40 0.34
CA MET A 116 -1.39 1.58 -0.32
C MET A 116 -1.45 2.86 -1.17
N VAL A 117 -0.86 3.96 -0.70
CA VAL A 117 -0.83 5.24 -1.43
C VAL A 117 0.00 5.11 -2.70
N VAL A 118 1.18 4.51 -2.61
CA VAL A 118 2.06 4.30 -3.77
C VAL A 118 1.43 3.32 -4.76
N HIS A 119 0.80 2.25 -4.28
CA HIS A 119 0.15 1.28 -5.15
C HIS A 119 -1.17 1.76 -5.74
N ARG A 120 -1.86 2.72 -5.10
CA ARG A 120 -2.94 3.50 -5.74
C ARG A 120 -2.43 4.21 -6.99
N TRP A 121 -1.25 4.83 -6.90
CA TRP A 121 -0.60 5.45 -8.06
C TRP A 121 -0.23 4.42 -9.13
N ASP A 122 0.34 3.28 -8.74
CA ASP A 122 0.71 2.21 -9.69
C ASP A 122 -0.51 1.69 -10.48
N VAL A 123 -1.66 1.51 -9.81
CA VAL A 123 -2.92 1.13 -10.45
C VAL A 123 -3.46 2.24 -11.35
N ALA A 124 -3.47 3.49 -10.88
CA ALA A 124 -3.95 4.64 -11.65
C ALA A 124 -3.18 4.76 -12.98
N ARG A 125 -1.85 4.64 -12.95
CA ARG A 125 -1.01 4.63 -14.15
C ARG A 125 -1.29 3.44 -15.06
N ALA A 126 -1.48 2.25 -14.49
CA ALA A 126 -1.82 1.05 -15.27
C ALA A 126 -3.11 1.25 -16.09
N VAL A 127 -4.10 1.94 -15.54
CA VAL A 127 -5.41 2.16 -16.18
C VAL A 127 -5.56 3.51 -16.89
N GLY A 128 -4.57 4.40 -16.79
CA GLY A 128 -4.62 5.74 -17.39
C GLY A 128 -5.57 6.70 -16.65
N ALA A 129 -5.75 6.50 -15.34
CA ALA A 129 -6.45 7.40 -14.44
C ALA A 129 -5.45 8.33 -13.73
N ASP A 130 -5.99 9.39 -13.13
CA ASP A 130 -5.23 10.22 -12.20
C ASP A 130 -5.23 9.59 -10.81
N ALA A 131 -4.07 9.57 -10.18
CA ALA A 131 -3.93 9.14 -8.80
C ALA A 131 -4.34 10.27 -7.84
N ASP A 132 -4.28 11.55 -8.22
CA ASP A 132 -4.63 12.70 -7.36
C ASP A 132 -4.04 12.53 -5.94
N LEU A 133 -2.71 12.36 -5.86
CA LEU A 133 -2.00 12.24 -4.59
C LEU A 133 -1.98 13.62 -3.91
N SER A 134 -2.53 13.70 -2.72
CA SER A 134 -2.51 14.94 -1.93
C SER A 134 -1.13 15.22 -1.32
N ASP A 135 -0.87 16.49 -0.95
CA ASP A 135 0.37 16.85 -0.26
C ASP A 135 0.58 16.06 1.05
N GLU A 136 -0.49 15.75 1.78
CA GLU A 136 -0.41 14.94 3.01
C GLU A 136 -0.03 13.47 2.72
N GLU A 137 -0.48 12.94 1.59
CA GLU A 137 -0.08 11.62 1.13
C GLU A 137 1.38 11.60 0.68
N LEU A 138 1.83 12.65 -0.02
CA LEU A 138 3.24 12.81 -0.38
C LEU A 138 4.13 12.93 0.86
N ASP A 139 3.72 13.71 1.88
CA ASP A 139 4.42 13.80 3.18
C ASP A 139 4.56 12.42 3.82
N ARG A 140 3.49 11.61 3.77
CA ARG A 140 3.45 10.27 4.37
C ARG A 140 4.34 9.27 3.64
N VAL A 141 4.35 9.32 2.31
CA VAL A 141 5.24 8.49 1.50
C VAL A 141 6.71 8.89 1.70
N GLU A 142 7.01 10.18 1.80
CA GLU A 142 8.35 10.69 2.13
C GLU A 142 8.81 10.18 3.51
N ALA A 143 7.97 10.35 4.54
CA ALA A 143 8.27 9.89 5.90
C ALA A 143 8.45 8.37 5.97
N GLY A 144 7.63 7.60 5.23
CA GLY A 144 7.77 6.16 5.10
C GLY A 144 9.12 5.78 4.49
N ALA A 145 9.46 6.38 3.34
CA ALA A 145 10.72 6.14 2.65
C ALA A 145 11.95 6.50 3.51
N ASP A 146 11.87 7.59 4.28
CA ASP A 146 12.92 7.99 5.23
C ASP A 146 13.04 7.00 6.39
N GLY A 147 11.90 6.51 6.91
CA GLY A 147 11.86 5.54 8.00
C GLY A 147 12.52 4.20 7.65
N PHE A 148 12.49 3.79 6.38
CA PHE A 148 13.23 2.61 5.91
C PHE A 148 14.74 2.85 5.77
N GLY A 149 15.15 4.10 5.54
CA GLY A 149 16.56 4.45 5.33
C GLY A 149 17.24 3.57 4.27
N ALA A 150 18.38 2.96 4.62
CA ALA A 150 19.11 2.08 3.71
C ALA A 150 18.35 0.80 3.32
N ALA A 151 17.37 0.36 4.14
CA ALA A 151 16.57 -0.82 3.85
C ALA A 151 15.60 -0.61 2.68
N LEU A 152 15.31 0.64 2.30
CA LEU A 152 14.35 0.97 1.24
C LEU A 152 14.67 0.26 -0.09
N HIS A 153 15.95 0.08 -0.40
CA HIS A 153 16.40 -0.56 -1.65
C HIS A 153 16.90 -1.99 -1.47
N MET A 154 16.58 -2.64 -0.34
CA MET A 154 16.77 -4.08 -0.22
C MET A 154 15.85 -4.82 -1.20
N GLU A 155 16.26 -6.03 -1.57
CA GLU A 155 15.49 -6.91 -2.43
C GLU A 155 14.07 -7.09 -1.88
N GLY A 156 13.07 -6.85 -2.74
CA GLY A 156 11.65 -6.99 -2.39
C GLY A 156 10.97 -5.75 -1.79
N ILE A 157 11.67 -4.63 -1.55
CA ILE A 157 11.06 -3.39 -1.03
C ILE A 157 10.81 -2.39 -2.16
N CYS A 158 11.80 -1.58 -2.53
CA CYS A 158 11.72 -0.66 -3.67
C CYS A 158 12.90 -0.90 -4.61
N ARG A 159 12.66 -0.74 -5.90
CA ARG A 159 13.76 -0.70 -6.89
C ARG A 159 14.70 0.49 -6.60
N PRO A 160 15.93 0.47 -7.13
CA PRO A 160 16.82 1.61 -7.03
C PRO A 160 16.16 2.90 -7.52
N ALA A 161 16.52 4.02 -6.90
CA ALA A 161 16.06 5.33 -7.33
C ALA A 161 16.45 5.62 -8.78
N LEU A 162 15.59 6.35 -9.49
CA LEU A 162 15.80 6.76 -10.87
C LEU A 162 16.25 8.22 -10.95
N ASP A 163 17.06 8.54 -11.95
CA ASP A 163 17.41 9.92 -12.26
C ASP A 163 16.20 10.67 -12.81
N VAL A 164 16.01 11.90 -12.34
CA VAL A 164 14.96 12.81 -12.82
C VAL A 164 15.54 14.18 -13.15
N PRO A 165 14.92 14.94 -14.08
CA PRO A 165 15.29 16.33 -14.34
C PRO A 165 15.29 17.17 -13.06
N ALA A 166 16.19 18.15 -12.98
CA ALA A 166 16.30 19.01 -11.81
C ALA A 166 15.03 19.83 -11.52
N ASP A 167 14.23 20.08 -12.55
CA ASP A 167 12.96 20.80 -12.52
C ASP A 167 11.72 19.90 -12.42
N ALA A 168 11.90 18.57 -12.26
CA ALA A 168 10.80 17.65 -11.99
C ALA A 168 9.99 18.11 -10.77
N ASP A 169 8.69 17.86 -10.74
CA ASP A 169 7.88 18.21 -9.58
C ASP A 169 8.15 17.28 -8.38
N ARG A 170 7.48 17.56 -7.26
CA ARG A 170 7.65 16.81 -6.01
C ARG A 170 7.23 15.36 -6.15
N GLU A 171 6.06 15.10 -6.73
CA GLU A 171 5.52 13.76 -6.93
C GLU A 171 6.49 12.92 -7.77
N ALA A 172 6.94 13.46 -8.92
CA ALA A 172 7.85 12.78 -9.81
C ALA A 172 9.18 12.42 -9.13
N ARG A 173 9.77 13.34 -8.36
CA ARG A 173 10.99 13.07 -7.58
C ARG A 173 10.78 11.97 -6.53
N LEU A 174 9.65 12.00 -5.82
CA LEU A 174 9.36 11.01 -4.79
C LEU A 174 9.14 9.63 -5.40
N LEU A 175 8.37 9.52 -6.47
CA LEU A 175 8.13 8.26 -7.17
C LEU A 175 9.40 7.69 -7.80
N ALA A 176 10.25 8.56 -8.36
CA ALA A 176 11.56 8.17 -8.86
C ALA A 176 12.45 7.61 -7.74
N ARG A 177 12.42 8.20 -6.54
CA ARG A 177 13.09 7.64 -5.35
C ARG A 177 12.59 6.22 -5.02
N LEU A 178 11.33 5.91 -5.31
CA LEU A 178 10.74 4.59 -5.12
C LEU A 178 10.88 3.66 -6.34
N GLY A 179 11.65 4.05 -7.36
CA GLY A 179 11.90 3.24 -8.55
C GLY A 179 10.73 3.20 -9.55
N ARG A 180 9.87 4.22 -9.54
CA ARG A 180 8.80 4.43 -10.53
C ARG A 180 9.20 5.49 -11.55
N VAL A 181 8.87 5.25 -12.81
CA VAL A 181 8.98 6.26 -13.89
C VAL A 181 7.68 7.06 -13.88
N ALA A 182 7.74 8.29 -13.37
CA ALA A 182 6.59 9.19 -13.28
C ALA A 182 6.40 10.02 -14.56
#